data_AF-A0A0F9AED8-F1
#
_entry.id   AF-A0A0F9AED8-F1
#
_cell.length_a   1.000
_cell.length_b   1.000
_cell.length_c   1.000
_cell.angle_alpha   90.00
_cell.angle_beta   90.00
_cell.angle_gamma   90.00
#
_symmetry.space_group_name_H-M   'P 1'
#
loop_
_entity.id
_entity.type
_entity.pdbx_description
1 polymer ?
#
loop_
_entity_poly.entity_id
_entity_poly.type
_entity_poly.pdbx_seq_one_letter_code
_entity_poly.pdbx_strand_id
1 'polypeptide(L)' 'MKHEYGVINAIVNCDDCKWETQNYKNARGLARIHATRHKHKVLGELTISFVYDGRK' A
#
# COMPACT_ATOMS: atom_id res chain seq x y z
N MET A 1 6.00 2.25 -27.25
CA MET A 1 5.08 1.65 -26.24
C MET A 1 5.01 2.59 -25.03
N LYS A 2 3.82 3.08 -24.68
CA LYS A 2 3.60 3.72 -23.36
C LYS A 2 3.40 2.60 -22.35
N HIS A 3 4.22 2.58 -21.31
CA HIS A 3 4.03 1.69 -20.17
C HIS A 3 3.35 2.49 -19.07
N GLU A 4 2.17 2.03 -18.64
CA GLU A 4 1.48 2.62 -17.49
C GLU A 4 1.71 1.73 -16.28
N TYR A 5 2.24 2.32 -15.22
CA TYR A 5 2.35 1.70 -13.89
C TYR A 5 1.32 2.37 -12.98
N GLY A 6 0.57 1.55 -12.24
CA GLY A 6 -0.45 2.05 -11.32
C GLY A 6 -0.54 1.18 -10.08
N VAL A 7 -0.51 1.82 -8.90
CA VAL A 7 -0.86 1.16 -7.64
C VAL A 7 -2.38 0.97 -7.65
N ILE A 8 -2.83 -0.27 -7.54
CA ILE A 8 -4.26 -0.61 -7.57
C ILE A 8 -4.80 -0.97 -6.19
N ASN A 9 -3.92 -1.35 -5.26
CA ASN A 9 -4.30 -1.68 -3.90
C ASN A 9 -3.13 -1.45 -2.92
N ALA A 10 -3.47 -1.21 -1.65
CA ALA A 10 -2.51 -1.26 -0.56
C ALA A 10 -3.19 -1.72 0.73
N ILE A 11 -2.50 -2.60 1.46
CA ILE A 11 -2.94 -3.12 2.75
C ILE A 11 -1.90 -2.68 3.78
N VAL A 12 -2.35 -2.21 4.94
CA VAL A 12 -1.49 -1.80 6.05
C VAL A 12 -1.94 -2.53 7.29
N ASN A 13 -1.03 -3.32 7.86
CA ASN A 13 -1.29 -4.19 9.00
C ASN A 13 -0.32 -3.91 10.14
N CYS A 14 -0.84 -3.82 11.35
CA CYS A 14 -0.07 -3.68 12.57
C CYS A 14 0.16 -5.06 13.19
N ASP A 15 1.42 -5.44 13.35
CA ASP A 15 1.82 -6.75 13.86
C ASP A 15 1.43 -6.92 15.34
N ASP A 16 1.53 -5.82 16.09
CA ASP A 16 1.38 -5.78 17.55
C ASP A 16 -0.08 -5.79 18.00
N CYS A 17 -0.97 -5.06 17.31
CA CYS A 17 -2.35 -4.88 17.75
C CYS A 17 -3.42 -5.37 16.75
N LYS A 18 -3.00 -6.03 15.66
CA LYS A 18 -3.88 -6.59 14.62
C LYS A 18 -4.80 -5.58 13.93
N TRP A 19 -4.46 -4.28 14.02
CA TRP A 19 -5.11 -3.25 13.23
C TRP A 19 -4.77 -3.44 11.74
N GLU A 20 -5.79 -3.39 10.87
CA GLU A 20 -5.66 -3.51 9.42
C GLU A 20 -6.44 -2.39 8.73
N THR A 21 -5.91 -1.85 7.64
CA THR A 21 -6.64 -0.94 6.75
C THR A 21 -6.23 -1.13 5.29
N GLN A 22 -7.17 -0.92 4.38
CA GLN A 22 -6.96 -1.06 2.93
C GLN A 22 -7.26 0.29 2.26
N ASN A 23 -6.20 1.05 1.92
CA ASN A 23 -6.33 2.35 1.27
C ASN A 23 -5.02 2.74 0.58
N TYR A 24 -4.90 2.51 -0.73
CA TYR A 24 -3.66 2.81 -1.45
C TYR A 24 -3.29 4.28 -1.51
N LYS A 25 -4.26 5.20 -1.48
CA LYS A 25 -3.97 6.64 -1.53
C LYS A 25 -3.25 7.11 -0.28
N ASN A 26 -3.61 6.55 0.88
CA ASN A 26 -3.16 7.04 2.18
C ASN A 26 -2.41 5.99 3.02
N ALA A 27 -2.18 4.77 2.51
CA ALA A 27 -1.58 3.65 3.24
C ALA A 27 -0.31 4.05 4.00
N ARG A 28 0.63 4.71 3.31
CA ARG A 28 1.89 5.17 3.92
C ARG A 28 1.66 6.16 5.06
N GLY A 29 0.68 7.07 4.92
CA GLY A 29 0.33 8.04 5.95
C GLY A 29 -0.30 7.38 7.17
N LEU A 30 -1.27 6.48 6.93
CA LEU A 30 -1.95 5.71 7.97
C LEU A 30 -0.96 4.83 8.76
N ALA A 31 -0.05 4.15 8.06
CA ALA A 31 1.01 3.35 8.67
C ALA A 31 1.91 4.19 9.58
N ARG A 32 2.34 5.36 9.08
CA ARG A 32 3.18 6.29 9.86
C ARG A 32 2.47 6.82 11.09
N ILE A 33 1.21 7.24 10.97
CA ILE A 33 0.41 7.75 12.10
C ILE A 33 0.26 6.65 13.15
N HIS A 34 -0.08 5.43 12.74
CA HIS A 34 -0.27 4.32 13.66
C HIS A 34 1.05 3.95 14.38
N ALA A 35 2.13 3.77 13.63
CA ALA A 35 3.44 3.44 14.18
C ALA A 35 3.93 4.50 15.16
N THR A 36 3.78 5.80 14.84
CA THR A 36 4.22 6.88 15.74
C THR A 36 3.32 7.00 16.98
N ARG A 37 2.00 6.91 16.82
CA ARG A 37 1.05 7.10 17.92
C ARG A 37 1.10 5.96 18.94
N HIS A 38 1.26 4.73 18.47
CA HIS A 38 1.20 3.54 19.31
C HIS A 38 2.58 2.91 19.57
N LYS A 39 3.64 3.41 18.94
CA LYS A 39 4.98 2.80 18.94
C LYS A 39 4.98 1.35 18.46
N HIS A 40 4.07 1.03 17.54
CA HIS A 40 3.90 -0.31 17.00
C HIS A 40 4.67 -0.52 15.71
N LYS A 41 5.00 -1.78 15.43
CA LYS A 41 5.49 -2.25 14.14
C LYS A 41 4.32 -2.40 13.17
N VAL A 42 4.35 -1.57 12.13
CA VAL A 42 3.36 -1.58 11.05
C VAL A 42 4.02 -2.02 9.75
N LEU A 43 3.40 -2.98 9.08
CA LEU A 43 3.79 -3.50 7.78
C LEU A 43 2.80 -3.02 6.71
N GLY A 44 3.29 -2.78 5.51
CA GLY A 44 2.46 -2.38 4.37
C GLY A 44 2.77 -3.21 3.14
N GLU A 45 1.73 -3.65 2.44
CA GLU A 45 1.80 -4.32 1.15
C GLU A 45 1.21 -3.42 0.07
N LEU A 46 1.90 -3.30 -1.08
CA LEU A 46 1.43 -2.54 -2.24
C LEU A 46 1.23 -3.48 -3.42
N THR A 47 0.07 -3.42 -4.06
CA THR A 47 -0.21 -4.15 -5.29
C THR A 47 -0.06 -3.19 -6.48
N ILE A 48 0.85 -3.53 -7.38
CA ILE A 48 1.16 -2.73 -8.58
C ILE A 48 0.62 -3.47 -9.81
N SER A 49 -0.03 -2.73 -10.70
CA SER A 49 -0.45 -3.21 -12.02
C SER A 49 0.44 -2.62 -13.12
N PHE A 50 0.68 -3.41 -14.16
CA PHE A 50 1.41 -3.02 -15.36
C PHE A 50 0.55 -3.32 -16.58
N VAL A 51 0.44 -2.35 -17.48
CA VAL A 51 -0.25 -2.54 -18.76
C VAL A 51 0.76 -2.40 -19.90
N TYR A 52 0.74 -3.36 -20.83
CA TYR A 52 1.55 -3.37 -22.03
C TYR A 52 0.62 -3.41 -23.25
N ASP A 53 0.77 -2.44 -24.15
CA ASP A 53 0.09 -2.49 -25.45
C ASP A 53 0.94 -3.29 -26.45
N GLY A 54 0.53 -4.53 -26.71
CA GLY A 54 1.20 -5.45 -27.63
C GLY A 54 0.71 -5.37 -29.08
N ARG A 55 -0.16 -4.40 -29.43
CA ARG A 55 -0.58 -4.19 -30.81
C ARG A 55 0.64 -3.75 -31.63
N LYS A 56 1.05 -4.61 -32.57
CA LYS A 56 2.07 -4.33 -33.58
C LYS A 56 1.54 -3.32 -34.60
#